data_AF-A0AB36GYJ5-F1
#
_entry.id   AF-A0AB36GYJ5-F1
#
_cell.length_a   1.000
_cell.length_b   1.000
_cell.length_c   1.000
_cell.angle_alpha   90.00
_cell.angle_beta   90.00
_cell.angle_gamma   90.00
#
_symmetry.space_group_name_H-M   'P 1'
#
loop_
_entity.id
_entity.type
_entity.pdbx_description
1 polymer ?
#
loop_
_entity_poly.entity_id
_entity_poly.type
_entity_poly.pdbx_seq_one_letter_code
_entity_poly.pdbx_strand_id
1 'polypeptide(L)'
;AYPKFPFRWLYGVRIAFMIVSLGTSVWGLYNYVEFMAKYGFEYWDAEDFLHLALTCAFLAYYGLQILAGIFYLRSKALGFILSINIIGLILQALEIATLIEVITHMDDFFQYANGLAYLYWALYFIDVALCIVFIVMVSQEYSRRRTNSTVWAQGAQAQTSQSQHAQTQNPPDPLM
;
A
#
# COMPACT_ATOMS: atom_id res chain seq x y z
N ALA A 1 -17.36 -21.17 -4.74
CA ALA A 1 -17.07 -20.12 -5.72
C ALA A 1 -16.51 -18.91 -4.97
N TYR A 2 -15.24 -18.56 -5.18
CA TYR A 2 -14.66 -17.38 -4.54
C TYR A 2 -15.17 -16.11 -5.23
N PRO A 3 -15.62 -15.09 -4.48
CA PRO A 3 -16.07 -13.84 -5.09
C PRO A 3 -14.91 -13.21 -5.87
N LYS A 4 -15.16 -12.84 -7.12
CA LYS A 4 -14.26 -11.95 -7.89
C LYS A 4 -14.25 -10.62 -7.14
N PHE A 5 -13.27 -10.42 -6.27
CA PHE A 5 -13.09 -9.15 -5.58
C PHE A 5 -12.95 -8.01 -6.59
N PRO A 6 -13.64 -6.87 -6.41
CA PRO A 6 -13.61 -5.73 -7.35
C PRO A 6 -12.32 -4.92 -7.18
N PHE A 7 -11.18 -5.59 -7.31
CA PHE A 7 -9.86 -5.07 -6.95
C PHE A 7 -9.46 -3.82 -7.75
N ARG A 8 -9.94 -3.71 -9.01
CA ARG A 8 -9.71 -2.52 -9.85
C ARG A 8 -10.49 -1.29 -9.36
N TRP A 9 -11.71 -1.49 -8.85
CA TRP A 9 -12.53 -0.40 -8.34
C TRP A 9 -11.97 0.14 -7.03
N LEU A 10 -11.60 -0.77 -6.11
CA LEU A 10 -10.98 -0.39 -4.84
C LEU A 10 -9.69 0.40 -5.05
N TYR A 11 -8.91 0.06 -6.09
CA TYR A 11 -7.74 0.83 -6.49
C TYR A 11 -8.06 2.23 -6.97
N GLY A 12 -9.11 2.40 -7.79
CA GLY A 12 -9.56 3.71 -8.23
C GLY A 12 -9.99 4.59 -7.05
N VAL A 13 -10.74 4.01 -6.12
CA VAL A 13 -11.13 4.67 -4.86
C VAL A 13 -9.90 5.07 -4.05
N ARG A 14 -8.92 4.18 -3.92
CA ARG A 14 -7.66 4.48 -3.22
C ARG A 14 -6.94 5.67 -3.87
N ILE A 15 -6.78 5.69 -5.18
CA ILE A 15 -6.10 6.80 -5.88
C ILE A 15 -6.80 8.12 -5.59
N ALA A 16 -8.14 8.15 -5.57
CA ALA A 16 -8.89 9.35 -5.22
C ALA A 16 -8.53 9.84 -3.80
N PHE A 17 -8.52 8.94 -2.82
CA PHE A 17 -8.08 9.29 -1.46
C PHE A 17 -6.62 9.76 -1.42
N MET A 18 -5.70 9.08 -2.11
CA MET A 18 -4.28 9.48 -2.14
C MET A 18 -4.07 10.87 -2.74
N ILE A 19 -4.85 11.25 -3.75
CA ILE A 19 -4.77 12.59 -4.35
C ILE A 19 -5.23 13.65 -3.35
N VAL A 20 -6.32 13.39 -2.62
CA VAL A 20 -6.79 14.31 -1.58
C VAL A 20 -5.76 14.42 -0.44
N SER A 21 -5.26 13.28 0.05
CA SER A 21 -4.22 13.24 1.09
C SER A 21 -2.95 13.98 0.66
N LEU A 22 -2.51 13.79 -0.59
CA LEU A 22 -1.38 14.51 -1.17
C LEU A 22 -1.64 16.03 -1.15
N GLY A 23 -2.83 16.47 -1.57
CA GLY A 23 -3.22 17.88 -1.51
C GLY A 23 -3.18 18.45 -0.09
N THR A 24 -3.69 17.71 0.89
CA THR A 24 -3.64 18.12 2.30
C THR A 24 -2.20 18.20 2.83
N SER A 25 -1.31 17.28 2.45
CA SER A 25 0.09 17.31 2.87
C SER A 25 0.87 18.45 2.20
N VAL A 26 0.61 18.75 0.92
CA VAL A 26 1.20 19.91 0.24
C VAL A 26 0.78 21.20 0.94
N TRP A 27 -0.49 21.32 1.33
CA TRP A 27 -0.99 22.46 2.07
C TRP A 27 -0.33 22.59 3.45
N GLY A 28 -0.19 21.48 4.18
CA GLY A 28 0.54 21.45 5.46
C GLY A 28 1.99 21.90 5.30
N LEU A 29 2.69 21.39 4.27
CA LEU A 29 4.06 21.79 3.97
C LEU A 29 4.17 23.28 3.63
N TYR A 30 3.20 23.82 2.87
CA TYR A 30 3.14 25.25 2.58
C TYR A 30 3.05 26.09 3.86
N ASN A 31 2.19 25.70 4.82
CA ASN A 31 2.06 26.41 6.09
C ASN A 31 3.37 26.42 6.89
N TYR A 32 4.10 25.29 6.92
CA TYR A 32 5.42 25.22 7.58
C TYR A 32 6.43 26.17 6.91
N VAL A 33 6.49 26.17 5.57
CA VAL A 33 7.40 27.04 4.81
C VAL A 33 7.03 28.52 5.00
N GLU A 34 5.73 28.85 4.99
CA GLU A 34 5.25 30.21 5.23
C GLU A 34 5.60 30.69 6.64
N PHE A 35 5.41 29.83 7.65
CA PHE A 35 5.75 30.13 9.03
C PHE A 35 7.26 30.38 9.19
N MET A 36 8.08 29.50 8.62
CA MET A 36 9.53 29.63 8.60
C MET A 36 9.98 30.92 7.88
N ALA A 37 9.33 31.29 6.77
CA ALA A 37 9.65 32.52 6.05
C ALA A 37 9.29 33.79 6.84
N LYS A 38 8.24 33.74 7.67
CA LYS A 38 7.78 34.88 8.49
C LYS A 38 8.53 35.04 9.81
N TYR A 39 8.78 33.93 10.50
CA TYR A 39 9.25 33.93 11.89
C TYR A 39 10.62 33.24 12.08
N GLY A 40 11.20 32.69 11.01
CA GLY A 40 12.43 31.92 11.10
C GLY A 40 12.27 30.64 11.92
N PHE A 41 13.37 30.19 12.51
CA PHE A 41 13.43 29.01 13.39
C PHE A 41 13.33 29.34 14.88
N GLU A 42 13.13 30.60 15.25
CA GLU A 42 13.15 31.04 16.65
C GLU A 42 12.09 30.34 17.51
N TYR A 43 10.96 29.99 16.90
CA TYR A 43 9.82 29.33 17.54
C TYR A 43 9.74 27.83 17.23
N TRP A 44 10.77 27.26 16.60
CA TRP A 44 10.77 25.83 16.26
C TRP A 44 11.37 25.03 17.41
N ASP A 45 10.71 23.95 17.78
CA ASP A 45 11.27 22.92 18.64
C ASP A 45 11.63 21.65 17.85
N ALA A 46 12.13 20.63 18.56
CA ALA A 46 12.50 19.35 17.94
C ALA A 46 11.29 18.61 17.33
N GLU A 47 10.10 18.86 17.86
CA GLU A 47 8.85 18.27 17.37
C GLU A 47 8.48 18.86 16.01
N ASP A 48 8.61 20.18 15.84
CA ASP A 48 8.38 20.86 14.56
C ASP A 48 9.29 20.32 13.45
N PHE A 49 10.57 20.09 13.75
CA PHE A 49 11.50 19.49 12.79
C PHE A 49 11.10 18.05 12.43
N LEU A 50 10.65 17.27 13.40
CA LEU A 50 10.17 15.91 13.17
C LEU A 50 8.89 15.89 12.32
N HIS A 51 7.92 16.76 12.63
CA HIS A 51 6.68 16.89 11.87
C HIS A 51 6.92 17.35 10.43
N LEU A 52 7.88 18.27 10.21
CA LEU A 52 8.27 18.67 8.85
C LEU A 52 8.84 17.48 8.06
N ALA A 53 9.76 16.72 8.67
CA ALA A 53 10.36 15.55 8.04
C ALA A 53 9.30 14.48 7.75
N LEU A 54 8.38 14.25 8.68
CA LEU A 54 7.28 13.30 8.54
C LEU A 54 6.30 13.74 7.44
N THR A 55 5.96 15.04 7.38
CA THR A 55 5.13 15.63 6.31
C THR A 55 5.76 15.38 4.94
N CYS A 56 7.08 15.56 4.80
CA CYS A 56 7.81 15.25 3.57
C CYS A 56 7.77 13.75 3.23
N ALA A 57 7.91 12.88 4.23
CA ALA A 57 7.85 11.44 4.05
C ALA A 57 6.47 10.98 3.58
N PHE A 58 5.40 11.50 4.18
CA PHE A 58 4.02 11.25 3.76
C PHE A 58 3.75 11.74 2.35
N LEU A 59 4.26 12.92 1.98
CA LEU A 59 4.15 13.46 0.63
C LEU A 59 4.75 12.50 -0.41
N ALA A 60 5.97 12.02 -0.16
CA ALA A 60 6.63 11.04 -1.03
C ALA A 60 5.84 9.71 -1.09
N TYR A 61 5.35 9.25 0.06
CA TYR A 61 4.56 8.03 0.16
C TYR A 61 3.25 8.11 -0.64
N TYR A 62 2.47 9.19 -0.53
CA TYR A 62 1.24 9.35 -1.30
C TYR A 62 1.51 9.38 -2.80
N GLY A 63 2.59 10.04 -3.23
CA GLY A 63 3.06 9.99 -4.62
C GLY A 63 3.38 8.57 -5.09
N LEU A 64 4.12 7.80 -4.28
CA LEU A 64 4.43 6.41 -4.56
C LEU A 64 3.17 5.52 -4.60
N GLN A 65 2.16 5.80 -3.79
CA GLN A 65 0.89 5.05 -3.85
C GLN A 65 0.09 5.33 -5.11
N ILE A 66 0.08 6.57 -5.58
CA ILE A 66 -0.54 6.91 -6.87
C ILE A 66 0.16 6.13 -7.99
N LEU A 67 1.50 6.11 -7.99
CA LEU A 67 2.28 5.32 -8.96
C LEU A 67 2.00 3.82 -8.84
N ALA A 68 1.88 3.28 -7.63
CA ALA A 68 1.54 1.88 -7.41
C ALA A 68 0.14 1.54 -7.93
N GLY A 69 -0.83 2.44 -7.74
CA GLY A 69 -2.17 2.33 -8.31
C GLY A 69 -2.17 2.33 -9.84
N ILE A 70 -1.40 3.22 -10.47
CA ILE A 70 -1.24 3.27 -11.92
C ILE A 70 -0.59 2.00 -12.46
N PHE A 71 0.51 1.54 -11.85
CA PHE A 71 1.17 0.30 -12.27
C PHE A 71 0.30 -0.93 -12.10
N TYR A 72 -0.57 -0.97 -11.10
CA TYR A 72 -1.52 -2.06 -10.96
C TYR A 72 -2.44 -2.19 -12.19
N LEU A 73 -2.98 -1.06 -12.67
CA LEU A 73 -3.87 -1.04 -13.82
C LEU A 73 -3.19 -1.50 -15.11
N ARG A 74 -1.86 -1.34 -15.23
CA ARG A 74 -1.09 -1.61 -16.45
C ARG A 74 -0.34 -2.94 -16.44
N SER A 75 0.42 -3.24 -15.38
CA SER A 75 1.46 -4.30 -15.38
C SER A 75 1.30 -5.35 -14.28
N LYS A 76 0.28 -5.23 -13.42
CA LYS A 76 0.03 -6.16 -12.28
C LYS A 76 1.27 -6.40 -11.40
N ALA A 77 2.03 -5.34 -11.12
CA ALA A 77 3.23 -5.38 -10.27
C ALA A 77 2.88 -5.56 -8.77
N LEU A 78 2.42 -6.76 -8.41
CA LEU A 78 1.93 -7.09 -7.06
C LEU A 78 2.97 -6.87 -5.96
N GLY A 79 4.25 -7.16 -6.24
CA GLY A 79 5.33 -6.95 -5.28
C GLY A 79 5.54 -5.48 -4.94
N PHE A 80 5.54 -4.59 -5.94
CA PHE A 80 5.69 -3.15 -5.74
C PHE A 80 4.56 -2.58 -4.87
N ILE A 81 3.33 -2.97 -5.19
CA ILE A 81 2.15 -2.63 -4.41
C ILE A 81 2.29 -3.06 -2.95
N LEU A 82 2.65 -4.33 -2.73
CA LEU A 82 2.79 -4.87 -1.39
C LEU A 82 3.82 -4.08 -0.58
N SER A 83 4.98 -3.80 -1.19
CA SER A 83 6.05 -3.02 -0.56
C SER A 83 5.59 -1.62 -0.15
N ILE A 84 4.94 -0.88 -1.06
CA ILE A 84 4.48 0.48 -0.74
C ILE A 84 3.41 0.46 0.37
N ASN A 85 2.54 -0.54 0.41
CA ASN A 85 1.54 -0.66 1.48
C ASN A 85 2.17 -0.95 2.86
N ILE A 86 3.20 -1.78 2.90
CA ILE A 86 3.95 -2.05 4.13
C ILE A 86 4.66 -0.78 4.60
N ILE A 87 5.30 -0.05 3.67
CA ILE A 87 5.93 1.25 3.97
C ILE A 87 4.91 2.24 4.52
N GLY A 88 3.70 2.29 3.94
CA GLY A 88 2.61 3.14 4.43
C GLY A 88 2.23 2.85 5.88
N LEU A 89 2.07 1.56 6.23
CA LEU A 89 1.80 1.15 7.61
C LEU A 89 2.92 1.52 8.59
N ILE A 90 4.19 1.39 8.17
CA ILE A 90 5.34 1.79 9.00
C ILE A 90 5.35 3.30 9.20
N LEU A 91 5.13 4.10 8.15
CA LEU A 91 5.07 5.56 8.25
C LEU A 91 3.93 6.02 9.16
N GLN A 92 2.73 5.44 8.99
CA GLN A 92 1.59 5.70 9.85
C GLN A 92 1.90 5.36 11.32
N ALA A 93 2.66 4.28 11.57
CA ALA A 93 3.07 3.91 12.92
C ALA A 93 4.02 4.93 13.58
N LEU A 94 4.78 5.71 12.81
CA LEU A 94 5.62 6.78 13.36
C LEU A 94 4.78 7.96 13.88
N GLU A 95 3.56 8.13 13.36
CA GLU A 95 2.63 9.18 13.78
C GLU A 95 1.74 8.76 14.97
N ILE A 96 2.00 7.58 15.56
CA ILE A 96 1.25 7.07 16.71
C ILE A 96 1.34 8.01 17.91
N ALA A 97 2.47 8.70 18.11
CA ALA A 97 2.62 9.65 19.21
C ALA A 97 1.58 10.78 19.11
N THR A 98 1.47 11.41 17.94
CA THR A 98 0.48 12.44 17.62
C THR A 98 -0.95 11.92 17.77
N LEU A 99 -1.19 10.66 17.38
CA LEU A 99 -2.50 10.02 17.53
C LEU A 99 -2.87 9.82 19.00
N ILE A 100 -1.92 9.40 19.85
CA ILE A 100 -2.16 9.24 21.29
C ILE A 100 -2.53 10.58 21.90
N GLU A 101 -1.81 11.64 21.57
CA GLU A 101 -2.07 12.98 22.08
C GLU A 101 -3.49 13.46 21.73
N VAL A 102 -3.89 13.32 20.47
CA VAL A 102 -5.24 13.66 20.00
C VAL A 102 -6.31 12.85 20.70
N ILE A 103 -6.06 11.56 20.95
CA ILE A 103 -7.01 10.69 21.69
C ILE A 103 -7.09 11.09 23.17
N THR A 104 -5.99 11.50 23.78
CA THR A 104 -5.99 11.91 25.20
C THR A 104 -6.66 13.26 25.44
N HIS A 105 -6.66 14.14 24.44
CA HIS A 105 -7.28 15.47 24.48
C HIS A 105 -8.46 15.56 23.48
N MET A 106 -9.29 14.52 23.44
CA MET A 106 -10.40 14.42 22.48
C MET A 106 -11.43 15.54 22.63
N ASP A 107 -11.69 15.98 23.85
CA ASP A 107 -12.60 17.11 24.14
C ASP A 107 -12.10 18.41 23.51
N ASP A 108 -10.83 18.75 23.71
CA ASP A 108 -10.20 19.90 23.07
C ASP A 108 -10.15 19.75 21.54
N PHE A 109 -9.85 18.55 21.05
CA PHE A 109 -9.87 18.26 19.61
C PHE A 109 -11.27 18.51 19.01
N PHE A 110 -12.34 18.02 19.65
CA PHE A 110 -13.69 18.25 19.14
C PHE A 110 -14.12 19.72 19.19
N GLN A 111 -13.62 20.46 20.17
CA GLN A 111 -13.99 21.85 20.39
C GLN A 111 -13.21 22.84 19.51
N TYR A 112 -11.94 22.55 19.21
CA TYR A 112 -11.01 23.50 18.58
C TYR A 112 -10.44 23.06 17.24
N ALA A 113 -10.58 21.78 16.84
CA ALA A 113 -10.07 21.35 15.55
C ALA A 113 -10.81 22.02 14.39
N ASN A 114 -10.04 22.50 13.41
CA ASN A 114 -10.60 23.03 12.18
C ASN A 114 -10.99 21.88 11.23
N GLY A 115 -11.81 22.19 10.22
CA GLY A 115 -12.28 21.19 9.25
C GLY A 115 -11.16 20.44 8.52
N LEU A 116 -9.98 21.05 8.37
CA LEU A 116 -8.83 20.47 7.69
C LEU A 116 -8.12 19.43 8.57
N ALA A 117 -8.04 19.66 9.87
CA ALA A 117 -7.56 18.68 10.85
C ALA A 117 -8.46 17.44 10.91
N TYR A 118 -9.78 17.61 10.90
CA TYR A 118 -10.71 16.48 10.82
C TYR A 118 -10.54 15.69 9.52
N LEU A 119 -10.42 16.39 8.39
CA LEU A 119 -10.20 15.75 7.11
C LEU A 119 -8.88 14.96 7.09
N TYR A 120 -7.82 15.54 7.65
CA TYR A 120 -6.52 14.88 7.78
C TYR A 120 -6.63 13.56 8.53
N TRP A 121 -7.19 13.59 9.75
CA TRP A 121 -7.36 12.40 10.57
C TRP A 121 -8.27 11.35 9.92
N ALA A 122 -9.37 11.78 9.29
CA ALA A 122 -10.25 10.87 8.56
C ALA A 122 -9.51 10.17 7.41
N LEU A 123 -8.73 10.91 6.62
CA LEU A 123 -7.93 10.37 5.53
C LEU A 123 -6.82 9.44 6.03
N TYR A 124 -6.19 9.78 7.16
CA TYR A 124 -5.19 8.94 7.82
C TYR A 124 -5.77 7.57 8.18
N PHE A 125 -6.91 7.53 8.89
CA PHE A 125 -7.56 6.26 9.25
C PHE A 125 -8.02 5.44 8.03
N ILE A 126 -8.56 6.13 7.01
CA ILE A 126 -8.94 5.48 5.75
C ILE A 126 -7.72 4.84 5.09
N ASP A 127 -6.58 5.53 5.02
CA ASP A 127 -5.38 4.97 4.40
C ASP A 127 -4.78 3.81 5.21
N VAL A 128 -4.79 3.87 6.55
CA VAL A 128 -4.41 2.72 7.40
C VAL A 128 -5.26 1.50 7.06
N ALA A 129 -6.59 1.67 7.02
CA ALA A 129 -7.51 0.59 6.70
C ALA A 129 -7.27 0.05 5.27
N LEU A 130 -7.09 0.93 4.28
CA LEU A 130 -6.80 0.54 2.91
C LEU A 130 -5.45 -0.20 2.83
N CYS A 131 -4.40 0.27 3.51
CA CYS A 131 -3.11 -0.42 3.60
C CYS A 131 -3.25 -1.87 4.04
N ILE A 132 -3.96 -2.11 5.15
CA ILE A 132 -4.20 -3.46 5.68
C ILE A 132 -4.96 -4.32 4.66
N VAL A 133 -6.07 -3.79 4.13
CA VAL A 133 -6.90 -4.50 3.15
C VAL A 133 -6.09 -4.90 1.92
N PHE A 134 -5.29 -3.98 1.38
CA PHE A 134 -4.47 -4.25 0.20
C PHE A 134 -3.33 -5.24 0.48
N ILE A 135 -2.69 -5.21 1.65
CA ILE A 135 -1.70 -6.22 2.04
C ILE A 135 -2.31 -7.61 2.06
N VAL A 136 -3.45 -7.78 2.72
CA VAL A 136 -4.14 -9.07 2.81
C VAL A 136 -4.52 -9.57 1.42
N MET A 137 -5.16 -8.72 0.61
CA MET A 137 -5.59 -9.10 -0.73
C MET A 137 -4.42 -9.45 -1.66
N VAL A 138 -3.35 -8.66 -1.64
CA VAL A 138 -2.18 -8.88 -2.50
C VAL A 138 -1.44 -10.14 -2.07
N SER A 139 -1.34 -10.40 -0.77
CA SER A 139 -0.74 -11.63 -0.23
C SER A 139 -1.52 -12.88 -0.65
N GLN A 140 -2.85 -12.83 -0.62
CA GLN A 140 -3.71 -13.92 -1.11
C GLN A 140 -3.53 -14.14 -2.62
N GLU A 141 -3.53 -13.08 -3.42
CA GLU A 141 -3.32 -13.16 -4.86
C GLU A 141 -1.91 -13.68 -5.20
N TYR A 142 -0.89 -13.26 -4.44
CA TYR A 142 0.47 -13.76 -4.59
C TYR A 142 0.56 -15.26 -4.25
N SER A 143 -0.03 -15.69 -3.13
CA SER A 143 -0.11 -17.10 -2.75
C SER A 143 -0.82 -17.93 -3.82
N ARG A 144 -1.95 -17.44 -4.36
CA ARG A 144 -2.70 -18.12 -5.42
C ARG A 144 -1.87 -18.33 -6.68
N ARG A 145 -1.12 -17.31 -7.12
CA ARG A 145 -0.24 -17.43 -8.29
C ARG A 145 0.86 -18.45 -8.06
N ARG A 146 1.42 -18.48 -6.85
CA ARG A 146 2.43 -19.47 -6.46
C ARG A 146 1.86 -20.89 -6.51
N THR A 147 0.72 -21.14 -5.87
CA THR A 147 0.08 -22.47 -5.88
C THR A 147 -0.31 -22.92 -7.29
N ASN A 148 -0.84 -22.02 -8.13
CA ASN A 148 -1.13 -22.38 -9.52
C ASN A 148 0.15 -22.71 -10.30
N SER A 149 1.24 -21.96 -10.11
CA SER A 149 2.51 -22.25 -10.79
C SER A 149 3.08 -23.62 -10.40
N THR A 150 2.97 -24.02 -9.12
CA THR A 150 3.41 -25.35 -8.67
C THR A 150 2.55 -26.46 -9.23
N VAL A 151 1.22 -26.26 -9.32
CA VAL A 151 0.30 -27.24 -9.93
C VAL A 151 0.61 -27.42 -11.43
N TRP A 152 0.87 -26.33 -12.16
CA TRP A 152 1.28 -26.42 -13.57
C TRP A 152 2.63 -27.13 -13.74
N ALA A 153 3.61 -26.85 -12.87
CA ALA A 153 4.90 -27.54 -12.91
C ALA A 153 4.75 -29.05 -12.62
N GLN A 154 3.94 -29.42 -11.63
CA GLN A 154 3.65 -30.82 -11.31
C GLN A 154 2.88 -31.53 -12.43
N GLY A 155 1.90 -30.88 -13.04
CA GLY A 155 1.17 -31.42 -14.19
C GLY A 155 2.07 -31.64 -15.42
N ALA A 156 2.98 -30.70 -15.69
CA ALA A 156 3.98 -30.84 -16.75
C ALA A 156 4.97 -31.99 -16.47
N GLN A 157 5.41 -32.16 -15.22
CA GLN A 157 6.25 -33.29 -14.80
C GLN A 157 5.53 -34.64 -14.90
N ALA A 158 4.24 -34.69 -14.56
CA ALA A 158 3.42 -35.88 -14.71
C ALA A 158 3.23 -36.26 -16.19
N GLN A 159 2.96 -35.29 -17.08
CA GLN A 159 2.83 -35.55 -18.52
C GLN A 159 4.14 -36.03 -19.16
N THR A 160 5.29 -35.48 -18.74
CA THR A 160 6.61 -35.92 -19.22
C THR A 160 6.98 -37.32 -18.71
N SER A 161 6.61 -37.65 -17.47
CA SER A 161 6.79 -38.99 -16.93
C SER A 161 5.91 -40.03 -17.63
N GLN A 162 4.66 -39.67 -17.94
CA GLN A 162 3.73 -40.56 -18.64
C GLN A 162 4.14 -40.81 -20.10
N SER A 163 4.68 -39.80 -20.79
CA SER A 163 5.22 -39.94 -22.14
C SER A 163 6.54 -40.72 -22.17
N GLN A 164 7.42 -40.58 -21.17
CA GLN A 164 8.60 -41.44 -21.03
C GLN A 164 8.22 -42.91 -20.83
N HIS A 165 7.17 -43.19 -20.05
CA HIS A 165 6.70 -44.56 -19.83
C HIS A 165 6.10 -45.17 -21.09
N ALA A 166 5.34 -44.38 -21.88
CA ALA A 166 4.83 -44.82 -23.17
C ALA A 166 5.95 -45.11 -24.19
N GLN A 167 7.07 -44.38 -24.12
CA GLN A 167 8.21 -44.58 -25.04
C GLN A 167 9.09 -45.78 -24.68
N THR A 168 9.06 -46.26 -23.44
CA THR A 168 9.78 -47.49 -23.03
C THR A 168 8.99 -48.77 -23.30
N GLN A 169 7.69 -48.67 -23.58
CA GLN A 169 6.80 -49.81 -23.83
C GLN A 169 6.60 -50.15 -25.31
N ASN A 170 7.35 -49.54 -26.24
CA ASN A 170 7.35 -50.05 -27.62
C ASN A 170 7.85 -51.51 -27.61
N PRO A 171 7.09 -52.45 -28.20
CA PRO A 171 7.49 -53.86 -28.23
C PRO A 171 8.83 -54.00 -28.96
N PRO A 172 9.69 -54.96 -28.56
CA PRO A 172 10.90 -55.26 -29.31
C PRO A 172 10.52 -55.64 -30.75
N ASP A 173 11.20 -55.05 -31.74
CA ASP A 173 11.01 -55.40 -33.15
C ASP A 173 11.13 -56.92 -33.32
N PRO A 174 10.09 -57.61 -33.85
CA PRO A 174 10.09 -59.05 -33.92
C PRO A 174 10.76 -59.53 -35.22
N LEU A 175 12.06 -59.29 -35.40
CA LEU A 175 12.87 -59.97 -36.44
C LEU A 175 14.36 -60.04 -36.05
N MET A 176 14.74 -61.13 -35.35
CA MET A 176 16.05 -61.78 -35.38
C MET A 176 15.81 -63.27 -35.62
#